data_AF-A0A1V3PSV5-F1
#
_entry.id   AF-A0A1V3PSV5-F1
#
_cell.length_a   1.000
_cell.length_b   1.000
_cell.length_c   1.000
_cell.angle_alpha   90.00
_cell.angle_beta   90.00
_cell.angle_gamma   90.00
#
_symmetry.space_group_name_H-M   'P 1'
#
loop_
_entity.id
_entity.type
_entity.pdbx_description
1 polymer ?
#
loop_
_entity_poly.entity_id
_entity_poly.type
_entity_poly.pdbx_seq_one_letter_code
_entity_poly.pdbx_strand_id
1 'polypeptide(L)'
;MMRKRAWVRCGWFVILASMLVATFAGNSFAADEAIVTPQEHRRGPEQTFLTYPEWFLVFSPAEYAVFVREHNPSDFPFLGHIGQFWQGYGAVYEATRNRYPMNWGYHVMIMVIGVSTTVEYGLRAGYETLIGRVAELTRTHGQTEEDRYAARVAQDYVDFIRVEPWYKFDFRSKLIGLWKDTSLWGPDAIRKWERKYALTTEYGVKAAYGWLIGVATKASYDEPVPVTAVILDRVPDGASTELPQMKVLRQDAGGTALVTLPRYQEFTNEAAVLAKLGARFQEIAGNRGPILLSLIAPTAWDPPVPAQDILFTQSIRTVPGKKRVVLAVQVDSLSALLRSIDGQPLSIEHIYDY
;
A
#
# COMPACT_ATOMS: atom_id res chain seq x y z
N MET A 1 49.96 -66.39 -23.37
CA MET A 1 50.60 -65.29 -22.61
C MET A 1 49.78 -65.05 -21.34
N MET A 2 50.29 -65.22 -20.12
CA MET A 2 51.27 -64.38 -19.40
C MET A 2 50.68 -63.00 -19.02
N ARG A 3 50.35 -62.70 -17.74
CA ARG A 3 51.18 -62.49 -16.50
C ARG A 3 51.54 -61.00 -16.32
N LYS A 4 51.77 -60.40 -15.15
CA LYS A 4 51.48 -60.61 -13.68
C LYS A 4 51.85 -59.23 -13.03
N ARG A 5 51.30 -58.66 -11.95
CA ARG A 5 50.65 -59.08 -10.67
C ARG A 5 49.59 -57.99 -10.28
N ALA A 6 48.68 -58.06 -9.29
CA ALA A 6 48.45 -58.85 -8.05
C ALA A 6 49.34 -58.55 -6.81
N TRP A 7 48.72 -58.32 -5.63
CA TRP A 7 49.09 -58.65 -4.22
C TRP A 7 48.18 -57.80 -3.27
N VAL A 8 47.39 -58.32 -2.31
CA VAL A 8 47.72 -59.02 -1.02
C VAL A 8 48.12 -58.00 0.08
N ARG A 9 47.54 -57.93 1.29
CA ARG A 9 46.44 -58.66 1.99
C ARG A 9 45.96 -57.89 3.26
N CYS A 10 44.83 -58.31 3.85
CA CYS A 10 44.39 -58.34 5.28
C CYS A 10 44.83 -57.26 6.31
N GLY A 11 44.01 -56.87 7.30
CA GLY A 11 42.60 -57.21 7.57
C GLY A 11 42.19 -57.13 9.07
N TRP A 12 40.91 -57.40 9.35
CA TRP A 12 40.28 -57.76 10.65
C TRP A 12 40.27 -56.72 11.79
N PHE A 13 39.06 -56.33 12.25
CA PHE A 13 38.43 -57.00 13.41
C PHE A 13 36.90 -56.76 13.43
N VAL A 14 36.20 -57.15 14.52
CA VAL A 14 34.77 -57.53 14.54
C VAL A 14 33.92 -56.67 15.49
N ILE A 15 32.72 -56.34 15.02
CA ILE A 15 31.45 -56.00 15.70
C ILE A 15 31.51 -55.54 17.18
N LEU A 16 30.94 -54.37 17.45
CA LEU A 16 30.10 -54.17 18.63
C LEU A 16 28.96 -53.19 18.31
N ALA A 17 27.74 -53.55 18.69
CA ALA A 17 26.54 -52.75 18.44
C ALA A 17 26.11 -52.02 19.73
N SER A 18 25.62 -50.79 19.59
CA SER A 18 24.98 -50.04 20.68
C SER A 18 23.76 -49.30 20.13
N MET A 19 22.57 -49.83 20.40
CA MET A 19 21.32 -49.12 20.12
C MET A 19 21.15 -47.97 21.12
N LEU A 20 21.03 -46.75 20.62
CA LEU A 20 20.66 -45.59 21.43
C LEU A 20 19.25 -45.17 21.03
N VAL A 21 18.25 -45.78 21.68
CA VAL A 21 16.83 -45.49 21.47
C VAL A 21 16.51 -44.15 22.12
N ALA A 22 16.72 -43.06 21.38
CA ALA A 22 16.20 -41.75 21.73
C ALA A 22 14.69 -41.74 21.48
N THR A 23 13.89 -41.91 22.52
CA THR A 23 12.43 -41.70 22.48
C THR A 23 12.15 -40.22 22.28
N PHE A 24 12.14 -39.78 21.01
CA PHE A 24 11.50 -38.52 20.63
C PHE A 24 10.01 -38.62 20.97
N ALA A 25 9.62 -37.94 22.04
CA ALA A 25 8.23 -37.66 22.31
C ALA A 25 7.66 -36.91 21.10
N GLY A 26 6.60 -37.46 20.50
CA GLY A 26 6.00 -36.90 19.31
C GLY A 26 5.30 -35.58 19.61
N ASN A 27 6.03 -34.47 19.50
CA ASN A 27 5.40 -33.21 19.17
C ASN A 27 4.80 -33.37 17.77
N SER A 28 3.50 -33.66 17.73
CA SER A 28 2.70 -33.56 16.51
C SER A 28 2.71 -32.11 16.06
N PHE A 29 3.70 -31.73 15.26
CA PHE A 29 3.51 -30.67 14.28
C PHE A 29 2.24 -31.02 13.51
N ALA A 30 1.23 -30.15 13.58
CA ALA A 30 0.11 -30.25 12.67
C ALA A 30 0.68 -30.28 11.25
N ALA A 31 0.19 -31.20 10.42
CA ALA A 31 0.68 -31.32 9.05
C ALA A 31 0.54 -29.95 8.37
N ASP A 32 1.66 -29.42 7.86
CA ASP A 32 1.70 -28.09 7.25
C ASP A 32 0.85 -28.13 5.99
N GLU A 33 -0.39 -27.67 6.13
CA GLU A 33 -1.46 -27.93 5.16
C GLU A 33 -1.16 -27.16 3.89
N ALA A 34 -0.83 -27.91 2.84
CA ALA A 34 -0.21 -27.36 1.64
C ALA A 34 -1.02 -26.20 1.04
N ILE A 35 -0.35 -25.05 0.91
CA ILE A 35 -0.93 -23.80 0.40
C ILE A 35 -1.82 -24.08 -0.82
N VAL A 36 -3.10 -23.73 -0.68
CA VAL A 36 -4.19 -24.13 -1.57
C VAL A 36 -4.31 -23.18 -2.76
N THR A 37 -3.92 -21.92 -2.58
CA THR A 37 -3.92 -20.88 -3.62
C THR A 37 -3.06 -21.28 -4.85
N PRO A 38 -3.56 -21.17 -6.09
CA PRO A 38 -2.80 -21.46 -7.31
C PRO A 38 -1.50 -20.63 -7.43
N GLN A 39 -0.45 -21.18 -8.06
CA GLN A 39 0.90 -20.58 -8.07
C GLN A 39 0.94 -19.20 -8.72
N GLU A 40 0.17 -19.02 -9.80
CA GLU A 40 -0.07 -17.78 -10.54
C GLU A 40 -0.71 -16.65 -9.71
N HIS A 41 -1.23 -16.97 -8.52
CA HIS A 41 -1.79 -16.02 -7.57
C HIS A 41 -0.99 -15.91 -6.26
N ARG A 42 0.17 -16.59 -6.14
CA ARG A 42 1.03 -16.51 -4.95
C ARG A 42 1.91 -15.27 -5.01
N ARG A 43 2.05 -14.57 -3.87
CA ARG A 43 2.96 -13.42 -3.71
C ARG A 43 3.83 -13.60 -2.48
N GLY A 44 4.97 -12.93 -2.46
CA GLY A 44 5.90 -13.00 -1.32
C GLY A 44 5.26 -12.40 -0.05
N PRO A 45 5.37 -13.07 1.11
CA PRO A 45 4.79 -12.60 2.37
C PRO A 45 5.34 -11.24 2.82
N GLU A 46 6.49 -10.80 2.30
CA GLU A 46 7.05 -9.47 2.53
C GLU A 46 6.25 -8.35 1.85
N GLN A 47 5.49 -8.63 0.78
CA GLN A 47 4.89 -7.60 -0.08
C GLN A 47 3.77 -6.84 0.64
N THR A 48 3.01 -7.49 1.53
CA THR A 48 2.02 -6.81 2.39
C THR A 48 2.65 -5.70 3.25
N PHE A 49 3.95 -5.81 3.59
CA PHE A 49 4.71 -4.76 4.26
C PHE A 49 5.31 -3.75 3.27
N LEU A 50 5.94 -4.23 2.19
CA LEU A 50 6.65 -3.39 1.22
C LEU A 50 5.72 -2.52 0.35
N THR A 51 4.44 -2.89 0.24
CA THR A 51 3.41 -2.10 -0.46
C THR A 51 2.91 -0.90 0.39
N TYR A 52 3.19 -0.80 1.70
CA TYR A 52 2.80 0.38 2.51
C TYR A 52 3.42 1.71 2.03
N PRO A 53 4.75 1.82 1.83
CA PRO A 53 5.37 3.04 1.29
C PRO A 53 4.82 3.47 -0.07
N GLU A 54 4.40 2.53 -0.92
CA GLU A 54 3.76 2.85 -2.21
C GLU A 54 2.40 3.54 -2.00
N TRP A 55 1.55 3.00 -1.12
CA TRP A 55 0.26 3.60 -0.79
C TRP A 55 0.36 4.94 -0.05
N PHE A 56 1.53 5.28 0.51
CA PHE A 56 1.77 6.64 0.98
C PHE A 56 1.70 7.67 -0.17
N LEU A 57 1.95 7.29 -1.43
CA LEU A 57 1.69 8.11 -2.62
C LEU A 57 0.20 8.30 -2.93
N VAL A 58 -0.70 7.51 -2.34
CA VAL A 58 -2.16 7.70 -2.43
C VAL A 58 -2.64 8.52 -1.22
N PHE A 59 -2.20 8.14 -0.02
CA PHE A 59 -2.63 8.79 1.23
C PHE A 59 -2.16 10.24 1.34
N SER A 60 -0.91 10.54 0.94
CA SER A 60 -0.34 11.88 1.11
C SER A 60 -0.98 12.91 0.16
N PRO A 61 -1.23 12.62 -1.13
CA PRO A 61 -2.07 13.46 -1.98
C PRO A 61 -3.54 13.51 -1.54
N ALA A 62 -4.11 12.44 -0.98
CA ALA A 62 -5.48 12.48 -0.43
C ALA A 62 -5.58 13.48 0.74
N GLU A 63 -4.60 13.48 1.65
CA GLU A 63 -4.52 14.44 2.75
C GLU A 63 -4.35 15.89 2.22
N TYR A 64 -3.52 16.10 1.19
CA TYR A 64 -3.36 17.39 0.51
C TYR A 64 -4.65 17.87 -0.17
N ALA A 65 -5.33 17.01 -0.93
CA ALA A 65 -6.54 17.32 -1.70
C ALA A 65 -7.77 17.60 -0.84
N VAL A 66 -7.79 17.13 0.41
CA VAL A 66 -8.77 17.57 1.42
C VAL A 66 -8.36 18.92 2.00
N PHE A 67 -7.10 19.08 2.41
CA PHE A 67 -6.61 20.28 3.10
C PHE A 67 -6.76 21.58 2.28
N VAL A 68 -6.32 21.58 1.01
CA VAL A 68 -6.30 22.80 0.17
C VAL A 68 -7.68 23.25 -0.35
N ARG A 69 -8.76 22.56 0.03
CA ARG A 69 -10.14 23.03 -0.19
C ARG A 69 -10.46 24.26 0.64
N GLU A 70 -9.83 24.36 1.82
CA GLU A 70 -10.14 25.39 2.84
C GLU A 70 -8.88 26.15 3.30
N HIS A 71 -7.70 25.51 3.23
CA HIS A 71 -6.43 26.05 3.72
C HIS A 71 -5.49 26.46 2.59
N ASN A 72 -4.44 27.23 2.91
CA ASN A 72 -3.42 27.59 1.92
C ASN A 72 -2.40 26.45 1.72
N PRO A 73 -1.88 26.24 0.49
CA PRO A 73 -0.76 25.33 0.25
C PRO A 73 0.48 25.59 1.12
N SER A 74 0.79 26.85 1.49
CA SER A 74 1.93 27.14 2.39
C SER A 74 1.75 26.68 3.84
N ASP A 75 0.54 26.30 4.23
CA ASP A 75 0.24 25.74 5.56
C ASP A 75 0.28 24.20 5.56
N PHE A 76 0.43 23.55 4.40
CA PHE A 76 0.47 22.09 4.31
C PHE A 76 1.84 21.53 4.77
N PRO A 77 1.88 20.50 5.63
CA PRO A 77 3.10 20.06 6.30
C PRO A 77 3.99 19.14 5.44
N PHE A 78 4.35 19.55 4.22
CA PHE A 78 5.16 18.78 3.24
C PHE A 78 6.38 18.07 3.85
N LEU A 79 7.23 18.79 4.60
CA LEU A 79 8.42 18.19 5.24
C LEU A 79 8.05 17.15 6.31
N GLY A 80 6.89 17.30 6.95
CA GLY A 80 6.34 16.32 7.88
C GLY A 80 5.89 15.03 7.19
N HIS A 81 5.38 15.12 5.96
CA HIS A 81 5.01 13.97 5.13
C HIS A 81 6.24 13.23 4.61
N ILE A 82 7.32 13.94 4.24
CA ILE A 82 8.63 13.31 3.95
C ILE A 82 9.08 12.47 5.16
N GLY A 83 9.01 13.03 6.37
CA GLY A 83 9.34 12.30 7.60
C GLY A 83 8.45 11.07 7.84
N GLN A 84 7.15 11.15 7.53
CA GLN A 84 6.23 10.01 7.68
C GLN A 84 6.47 8.90 6.65
N PHE A 85 6.83 9.24 5.41
CA PHE A 85 7.24 8.26 4.42
C PHE A 85 8.45 7.45 4.93
N TRP A 86 9.54 8.14 5.31
CA TRP A 86 10.77 7.48 5.73
C TRP A 86 10.63 6.72 7.06
N GLN A 87 9.80 7.22 7.99
CA GLN A 87 9.44 6.47 9.21
C GLN A 87 8.67 5.18 8.88
N GLY A 88 7.69 5.25 7.97
CA GLY A 88 6.93 4.08 7.54
C GLY A 88 7.82 3.06 6.84
N TYR A 89 8.68 3.52 5.91
CA TYR A 89 9.67 2.66 5.25
C TYR A 89 10.63 2.00 6.24
N GLY A 90 11.15 2.75 7.21
CA GLY A 90 12.02 2.21 8.26
C GLY A 90 11.35 1.10 9.06
N ALA A 91 10.08 1.26 9.43
CA ALA A 91 9.34 0.25 10.19
C ALA A 91 9.04 -1.01 9.38
N VAL A 92 8.65 -0.90 8.10
CA VAL A 92 8.43 -2.09 7.24
C VAL A 92 9.75 -2.79 6.92
N TYR A 93 10.86 -2.06 6.78
CA TYR A 93 12.20 -2.64 6.63
C TYR A 93 12.61 -3.42 7.90
N GLU A 94 12.42 -2.86 9.08
CA GLU A 94 12.70 -3.56 10.36
C GLU A 94 11.89 -4.85 10.52
N ALA A 95 10.60 -4.85 10.16
CA ALA A 95 9.74 -6.03 10.25
C ALA A 95 10.07 -7.14 9.22
N THR A 96 10.65 -6.77 8.07
CA THR A 96 10.91 -7.71 6.95
C THR A 96 12.34 -8.25 6.93
N ARG A 97 13.35 -7.40 7.21
CA ARG A 97 14.78 -7.65 6.93
C ARG A 97 15.38 -8.93 7.53
N ASN A 98 14.82 -9.42 8.64
CA ASN A 98 15.26 -10.62 9.34
C ASN A 98 14.26 -11.80 9.25
N ARG A 99 13.11 -11.60 8.58
CA ARG A 99 11.99 -12.55 8.55
C ARG A 99 11.72 -13.13 7.16
N TYR A 100 12.06 -12.40 6.11
CA TYR A 100 11.80 -12.77 4.72
C TYR A 100 13.04 -12.56 3.83
N PRO A 101 13.15 -13.23 2.67
CA PRO A 101 14.18 -12.95 1.68
C PRO A 101 14.16 -11.48 1.22
N MET A 102 15.33 -10.91 0.93
CA MET A 102 15.45 -9.51 0.49
C MET A 102 14.83 -9.30 -0.90
N ASN A 103 13.65 -8.68 -0.96
CA ASN A 103 12.99 -8.33 -2.21
C ASN A 103 13.58 -7.02 -2.79
N TRP A 104 14.74 -7.15 -3.44
CA TRP A 104 15.49 -6.03 -4.02
C TRP A 104 14.67 -5.17 -5.01
N GLY A 105 13.73 -5.77 -5.75
CA GLY A 105 12.87 -5.05 -6.70
C GLY A 105 12.01 -4.00 -6.00
N TYR A 106 11.24 -4.44 -4.98
CA TYR A 106 10.45 -3.52 -4.14
C TYR A 106 11.34 -2.51 -3.43
N HIS A 107 12.46 -2.90 -2.81
CA HIS A 107 13.34 -1.96 -2.11
C HIS A 107 13.93 -0.87 -3.03
N VAL A 108 14.29 -1.20 -4.28
CA VAL A 108 14.73 -0.19 -5.28
C VAL A 108 13.56 0.72 -5.69
N MET A 109 12.38 0.16 -5.94
CA MET A 109 11.19 0.93 -6.29
C MET A 109 10.79 1.92 -5.18
N ILE A 110 10.75 1.46 -3.93
CA ILE A 110 10.46 2.27 -2.75
C ILE A 110 11.51 3.38 -2.55
N MET A 111 12.79 3.11 -2.83
CA MET A 111 13.84 4.15 -2.79
C MET A 111 13.63 5.21 -3.88
N VAL A 112 13.26 4.83 -5.11
CA VAL A 112 12.93 5.79 -6.19
C VAL A 112 11.71 6.65 -5.81
N ILE A 113 10.66 6.02 -5.27
CA ILE A 113 9.47 6.69 -4.72
C ILE A 113 9.84 7.66 -3.59
N GLY A 114 10.64 7.22 -2.62
CA GLY A 114 11.03 8.02 -1.46
C GLY A 114 11.89 9.22 -1.82
N VAL A 115 12.89 9.03 -2.70
CA VAL A 115 13.76 10.12 -3.16
C VAL A 115 12.99 11.12 -4.02
N SER A 116 12.16 10.66 -4.96
CA SER A 116 11.34 11.55 -5.79
C SER A 116 10.31 12.34 -4.96
N THR A 117 9.64 11.69 -4.00
CA THR A 117 8.74 12.36 -3.04
C THR A 117 9.50 13.39 -2.20
N THR A 118 10.69 13.05 -1.71
CA THR A 118 11.55 13.96 -0.93
C THR A 118 11.94 15.20 -1.74
N VAL A 119 12.25 15.05 -3.02
CA VAL A 119 12.56 16.16 -3.92
C VAL A 119 11.31 16.99 -4.24
N GLU A 120 10.18 16.38 -4.64
CA GLU A 120 8.94 17.12 -4.94
C GLU A 120 8.47 17.91 -3.71
N TYR A 121 8.39 17.27 -2.54
CA TYR A 121 7.87 17.91 -1.33
C TYR A 121 8.88 18.89 -0.72
N GLY A 122 10.18 18.69 -0.91
CA GLY A 122 11.21 19.68 -0.55
C GLY A 122 11.12 20.94 -1.40
N LEU A 123 10.95 20.79 -2.72
CA LEU A 123 10.74 21.90 -3.64
C LEU A 123 9.42 22.64 -3.36
N ARG A 124 8.32 21.92 -3.14
CA ARG A 124 7.04 22.52 -2.70
C ARG A 124 7.19 23.27 -1.38
N ALA A 125 7.78 22.66 -0.36
CA ALA A 125 7.97 23.30 0.95
C ALA A 125 8.76 24.62 0.82
N GLY A 126 9.86 24.61 0.07
CA GLY A 126 10.66 25.83 -0.18
C GLY A 126 9.88 26.89 -0.97
N TYR A 127 9.24 26.49 -2.07
CA TYR A 127 8.48 27.40 -2.93
C TYR A 127 7.27 28.02 -2.20
N GLU A 128 6.47 27.22 -1.53
CA GLU A 128 5.27 27.67 -0.82
C GLU A 128 5.62 28.52 0.41
N THR A 129 6.71 28.20 1.13
CA THR A 129 7.15 29.01 2.29
C THR A 129 7.68 30.39 1.87
N LEU A 130 8.35 30.49 0.72
CA LEU A 130 9.06 31.71 0.29
C LEU A 130 8.25 32.58 -0.69
N ILE A 131 7.57 31.98 -1.66
CA ILE A 131 6.87 32.67 -2.74
C ILE A 131 5.36 32.54 -2.55
N GLY A 132 4.85 31.32 -2.35
CA GLY A 132 3.42 31.06 -2.15
C GLY A 132 2.84 31.89 -0.99
N ARG A 133 3.48 31.84 0.18
CA ARG A 133 3.10 32.60 1.39
C ARG A 133 3.15 34.11 1.20
N VAL A 134 4.12 34.64 0.45
CA VAL A 134 4.21 36.08 0.17
C VAL A 134 3.07 36.52 -0.77
N ALA A 135 2.71 35.69 -1.76
CA ALA A 135 1.54 35.95 -2.60
C ALA A 135 0.21 35.77 -1.83
N GLU A 136 0.13 34.82 -0.91
CA GLU A 136 -1.02 34.62 -0.01
C GLU A 136 -1.24 35.82 0.92
N LEU A 137 -0.18 36.51 1.35
CA LEU A 137 -0.30 37.78 2.09
C LEU A 137 -0.85 38.94 1.24
N THR A 138 -0.91 38.82 -0.09
CA THR A 138 -1.60 39.79 -0.97
C THR A 138 -3.09 39.46 -1.19
N ARG A 139 -3.56 38.33 -0.66
CA ARG A 139 -4.89 37.78 -0.91
C ARG A 139 -5.92 38.39 0.05
N THR A 140 -6.97 39.01 -0.49
CA THR A 140 -7.98 39.77 0.27
C THR A 140 -9.43 39.30 0.02
N HIS A 141 -9.68 38.44 -0.97
CA HIS A 141 -11.02 38.05 -1.42
C HIS A 141 -11.32 36.53 -1.28
N GLY A 142 -10.71 35.86 -0.30
CA GLY A 142 -10.78 34.40 -0.17
C GLY A 142 -9.82 33.70 -1.14
N GLN A 143 -10.06 32.41 -1.46
CA GLN A 143 -9.27 31.69 -2.46
C GLN A 143 -9.43 32.32 -3.87
N THR A 144 -8.41 32.24 -4.73
CA THR A 144 -8.57 32.65 -6.14
C THR A 144 -9.29 31.57 -6.98
N GLU A 145 -9.50 31.86 -8.26
CA GLU A 145 -10.01 30.89 -9.24
C GLU A 145 -9.02 29.73 -9.43
N GLU A 146 -7.71 30.04 -9.41
CA GLU A 146 -6.60 29.10 -9.52
C GLU A 146 -6.43 28.25 -8.26
N ASP A 147 -6.55 28.81 -7.06
CA ASP A 147 -6.56 28.04 -5.81
C ASP A 147 -7.69 26.99 -5.84
N ARG A 148 -8.91 27.42 -6.20
CA ARG A 148 -10.06 26.51 -6.37
C ARG A 148 -9.86 25.50 -7.51
N TYR A 149 -9.15 25.88 -8.59
CA TYR A 149 -8.82 24.98 -9.68
C TYR A 149 -7.86 23.88 -9.22
N ALA A 150 -6.78 24.26 -8.52
CA ALA A 150 -5.82 23.33 -7.94
C ALA A 150 -6.47 22.37 -6.94
N ALA A 151 -7.36 22.85 -6.08
CA ALA A 151 -8.09 21.99 -5.14
C ALA A 151 -8.96 20.93 -5.84
N ARG A 152 -9.62 21.27 -6.97
CA ARG A 152 -10.34 20.29 -7.79
C ARG A 152 -9.39 19.30 -8.47
N VAL A 153 -8.31 19.78 -9.08
CA VAL A 153 -7.33 18.89 -9.76
C VAL A 153 -6.62 17.96 -8.79
N ALA A 154 -6.35 18.40 -7.55
CA ALA A 154 -5.82 17.54 -6.49
C ALA A 154 -6.80 16.41 -6.15
N GLN A 155 -8.10 16.69 -6.10
CA GLN A 155 -9.12 15.66 -5.90
C GLN A 155 -9.25 14.73 -7.11
N ASP A 156 -9.35 15.27 -8.33
CA ASP A 156 -9.38 14.50 -9.58
C ASP A 156 -8.20 13.51 -9.65
N TYR A 157 -7.01 13.94 -9.21
CA TYR A 157 -5.80 13.13 -9.16
C TYR A 157 -5.89 12.02 -8.11
N VAL A 158 -6.42 12.32 -6.92
CA VAL A 158 -6.59 11.33 -5.83
C VAL A 158 -7.60 10.23 -6.22
N ASP A 159 -8.70 10.60 -6.86
CA ASP A 159 -9.70 9.62 -7.30
C ASP A 159 -9.20 8.79 -8.49
N PHE A 160 -8.23 9.29 -9.26
CA PHE A 160 -7.56 8.55 -10.32
C PHE A 160 -6.50 7.56 -9.79
N ILE A 161 -5.56 8.00 -8.94
CA ILE A 161 -4.42 7.17 -8.48
C ILE A 161 -4.79 6.02 -7.55
N ARG A 162 -6.04 5.96 -7.09
CA ARG A 162 -6.60 4.80 -6.37
C ARG A 162 -6.78 3.57 -7.26
N VAL A 163 -6.90 3.77 -8.57
CA VAL A 163 -7.26 2.73 -9.56
C VAL A 163 -6.23 2.65 -10.70
N GLU A 164 -5.66 3.78 -11.14
CA GLU A 164 -4.80 3.85 -12.33
C GLU A 164 -3.42 4.48 -12.02
N PRO A 165 -2.30 3.96 -12.60
CA PRO A 165 -0.97 4.52 -12.37
C PRO A 165 -0.86 6.01 -12.76
N TRP A 166 -0.27 6.81 -11.86
CA TRP A 166 -0.25 8.27 -11.93
C TRP A 166 0.20 8.86 -13.29
N TYR A 167 1.11 8.19 -14.00
CA TYR A 167 1.65 8.66 -15.29
C TYR A 167 0.61 8.65 -16.42
N LYS A 168 -0.54 7.99 -16.23
CA LYS A 168 -1.70 8.04 -17.13
C LYS A 168 -2.59 9.28 -16.91
N PHE A 169 -2.45 10.02 -15.80
CA PHE A 169 -3.32 11.15 -15.49
C PHE A 169 -3.09 12.31 -16.47
N ASP A 170 -4.18 12.91 -16.98
CA ASP A 170 -4.10 13.94 -18.02
C ASP A 170 -3.76 15.34 -17.50
N PHE A 171 -2.53 15.47 -16.97
CA PHE A 171 -1.92 16.74 -16.59
C PHE A 171 -1.90 17.76 -17.75
N ARG A 172 -1.91 17.33 -19.01
CA ARG A 172 -1.94 18.22 -20.17
C ARG A 172 -3.29 18.93 -20.27
N SER A 173 -4.41 18.23 -20.12
CA SER A 173 -5.73 18.87 -20.08
C SER A 173 -5.92 19.72 -18.83
N LYS A 174 -5.33 19.35 -17.68
CA LYS A 174 -5.33 20.22 -16.48
C LYS A 174 -4.51 21.51 -16.68
N LEU A 175 -3.40 21.44 -17.41
CA LEU A 175 -2.62 22.61 -17.83
C LEU A 175 -3.40 23.52 -18.79
N ILE A 176 -4.10 22.94 -19.77
CA ILE A 176 -4.93 23.72 -20.70
C ILE A 176 -6.11 24.38 -19.96
N GLY A 177 -6.78 23.64 -19.08
CA GLY A 177 -7.89 24.16 -18.28
C GLY A 177 -7.47 25.25 -17.30
N LEU A 178 -6.28 25.17 -16.70
CA LEU A 178 -5.73 26.26 -15.86
C LEU A 178 -5.74 27.62 -16.58
N TRP A 179 -5.32 27.66 -17.85
CA TRP A 179 -5.24 28.90 -18.63
C TRP A 179 -6.55 29.29 -19.31
N LYS A 180 -7.45 28.32 -19.56
CA LYS A 180 -8.74 28.54 -20.21
C LYS A 180 -9.88 28.89 -19.24
N ASP A 181 -9.90 28.22 -18.08
CA ASP A 181 -11.02 28.18 -17.15
C ASP A 181 -10.80 29.08 -15.91
N THR A 182 -9.69 29.84 -15.85
CA THR A 182 -9.42 30.83 -14.79
C THR A 182 -8.84 32.13 -15.37
N SER A 183 -9.37 33.28 -14.94
CA SER A 183 -9.17 34.58 -15.58
C SER A 183 -7.75 35.13 -15.38
N LEU A 184 -7.17 35.79 -16.40
CA LEU A 184 -5.83 36.40 -16.31
C LEU A 184 -5.71 37.54 -15.29
N TRP A 185 -6.84 38.17 -14.95
CA TRP A 185 -6.93 39.31 -14.03
C TRP A 185 -8.13 39.15 -13.08
N GLY A 186 -8.35 40.14 -12.22
CA GLY A 186 -9.39 40.16 -11.20
C GLY A 186 -8.83 40.53 -9.82
N PRO A 187 -9.59 40.29 -8.74
CA PRO A 187 -9.10 40.42 -7.37
C PRO A 187 -7.86 39.55 -7.13
N ASP A 188 -7.01 39.98 -6.19
CA ASP A 188 -5.83 39.25 -5.72
C ASP A 188 -4.87 38.81 -6.86
N ALA A 189 -4.73 39.64 -7.90
CA ALA A 189 -4.04 39.32 -9.15
C ALA A 189 -2.59 38.80 -8.99
N ILE A 190 -1.87 39.22 -7.95
CA ILE A 190 -0.52 38.71 -7.65
C ILE A 190 -0.59 37.20 -7.34
N ARG A 191 -1.51 36.76 -6.47
CA ARG A 191 -1.76 35.34 -6.20
C ARG A 191 -2.24 34.60 -7.44
N LYS A 192 -3.09 35.22 -8.28
CA LYS A 192 -3.54 34.59 -9.54
C LYS A 192 -2.35 34.25 -10.45
N TRP A 193 -1.47 35.21 -10.71
CA TRP A 193 -0.29 35.00 -11.56
C TRP A 193 0.74 34.05 -10.93
N GLU A 194 0.93 34.12 -9.62
CA GLU A 194 1.79 33.21 -8.87
C GLU A 194 1.29 31.76 -8.98
N ARG A 195 0.01 31.49 -8.72
CA ARG A 195 -0.60 30.17 -8.92
C ARG A 195 -0.57 29.72 -10.38
N LYS A 196 -0.82 30.61 -11.36
CA LYS A 196 -0.68 30.25 -12.78
C LYS A 196 0.75 29.80 -13.10
N TYR A 197 1.78 30.46 -12.56
CA TYR A 197 3.16 30.01 -12.70
C TYR A 197 3.40 28.65 -12.02
N ALA A 198 3.10 28.52 -10.73
CA ALA A 198 3.37 27.31 -9.94
C ALA A 198 2.70 26.06 -10.55
N LEU A 199 1.41 26.18 -10.89
CA LEU A 199 0.61 25.09 -11.46
C LEU A 199 1.00 24.81 -12.93
N THR A 200 1.46 25.81 -13.69
CA THR A 200 2.03 25.58 -15.04
C THR A 200 3.31 24.75 -14.95
N THR A 201 4.20 25.08 -14.01
CA THR A 201 5.42 24.31 -13.77
C THR A 201 5.10 22.88 -13.33
N GLU A 202 4.19 22.70 -12.35
CA GLU A 202 3.80 21.35 -11.91
C GLU A 202 3.19 20.52 -13.04
N TYR A 203 2.10 20.99 -13.65
CA TYR A 203 1.37 20.21 -14.64
C TYR A 203 2.20 20.00 -15.92
N GLY A 204 3.03 20.97 -16.31
CA GLY A 204 3.96 20.83 -17.44
C GLY A 204 5.02 19.75 -17.21
N VAL A 205 5.67 19.76 -16.04
CA VAL A 205 6.67 18.75 -15.66
C VAL A 205 6.03 17.36 -15.53
N LYS A 206 4.88 17.26 -14.85
CA LYS A 206 4.18 15.97 -14.68
C LYS A 206 3.62 15.41 -15.99
N ALA A 207 3.13 16.25 -16.90
CA ALA A 207 2.74 15.83 -18.25
C ALA A 207 3.93 15.31 -19.07
N ALA A 208 5.07 16.01 -19.06
CA ALA A 208 6.26 15.59 -19.79
C ALA A 208 6.87 14.28 -19.23
N TYR A 209 6.96 14.16 -17.90
CA TYR A 209 7.50 12.98 -17.25
C TYR A 209 6.56 11.77 -17.33
N GLY A 210 5.26 11.98 -17.16
CA GLY A 210 4.24 10.94 -17.32
C GLY A 210 4.18 10.41 -18.76
N TRP A 211 4.33 11.28 -19.77
CA TRP A 211 4.48 10.87 -21.17
C TRP A 211 5.75 10.05 -21.40
N LEU A 212 6.91 10.48 -20.88
CA LEU A 212 8.18 9.77 -21.03
C LEU A 212 8.12 8.36 -20.42
N ILE A 213 7.56 8.23 -19.21
CA ILE A 213 7.30 6.94 -18.57
C ILE A 213 6.29 6.14 -19.39
N GLY A 214 5.18 6.73 -19.83
CA GLY A 214 4.14 6.05 -20.61
C GLY A 214 4.57 5.58 -22.00
N VAL A 215 5.70 6.08 -22.53
CA VAL A 215 6.38 5.53 -23.72
C VAL A 215 7.29 4.37 -23.32
N ALA A 216 8.07 4.51 -22.24
CA ALA A 216 9.02 3.48 -21.79
C ALA A 216 8.32 2.22 -21.23
N THR A 217 7.25 2.37 -20.44
CA THR A 217 6.57 1.23 -19.79
C THR A 217 5.87 0.31 -20.80
N LYS A 218 5.31 0.88 -21.87
CA LYS A 218 4.72 0.14 -23.00
C LYS A 218 5.70 -0.78 -23.75
N ALA A 219 7.00 -0.68 -23.47
CA ALA A 219 8.03 -1.51 -24.06
C ALA A 219 8.66 -2.51 -23.08
N SER A 220 8.26 -2.54 -21.79
CA SER A 220 9.03 -3.27 -20.76
C SER A 220 8.30 -3.73 -19.48
N TYR A 221 7.01 -3.45 -19.29
CA TYR A 221 6.28 -3.87 -18.08
C TYR A 221 5.18 -4.90 -18.39
N ASP A 222 5.11 -5.95 -17.58
CA ASP A 222 3.97 -6.86 -17.51
C ASP A 222 2.73 -6.14 -16.98
N GLU A 223 1.53 -6.57 -17.38
CA GLU A 223 0.28 -5.96 -16.89
C GLU A 223 0.05 -6.29 -15.40
N PRO A 224 -0.36 -5.30 -14.57
CA PRO A 224 -0.71 -5.56 -13.19
C PRO A 224 -1.84 -6.58 -13.08
N VAL A 225 -1.61 -7.70 -12.39
CA VAL A 225 -2.65 -8.69 -12.11
C VAL A 225 -3.78 -7.99 -11.32
N PRO A 226 -5.00 -7.85 -11.87
CA PRO A 226 -6.02 -6.95 -11.31
C PRO A 226 -6.82 -7.56 -10.17
N VAL A 227 -6.60 -8.85 -9.89
CA VAL A 227 -7.28 -9.61 -8.83
C VAL A 227 -6.28 -10.24 -7.87
N THR A 228 -6.73 -10.55 -6.66
CA THR A 228 -6.03 -11.39 -5.70
C THR A 228 -6.86 -12.63 -5.40
N ALA A 229 -6.19 -13.76 -5.20
CA ALA A 229 -6.85 -15.00 -4.84
C ALA A 229 -6.94 -15.13 -3.32
N VAL A 230 -8.09 -15.59 -2.86
CA VAL A 230 -8.43 -15.71 -1.44
C VAL A 230 -9.05 -17.07 -1.20
N ILE A 231 -8.60 -17.76 -0.16
CA ILE A 231 -9.29 -18.92 0.39
C ILE A 231 -10.16 -18.44 1.54
N LEU A 232 -11.48 -18.66 1.44
CA LEU A 232 -12.46 -18.40 2.49
C LEU A 232 -12.94 -19.72 3.10
N ASP A 233 -13.26 -19.71 4.40
CA ASP A 233 -13.88 -20.86 5.07
C ASP A 233 -15.29 -21.20 4.53
N ARG A 234 -15.99 -20.20 3.99
CA ARG A 234 -17.21 -20.34 3.19
C ARG A 234 -17.42 -19.12 2.29
N VAL A 235 -18.13 -19.28 1.19
CA VAL A 235 -18.86 -18.16 0.57
C VAL A 235 -20.05 -17.84 1.48
N PRO A 236 -20.19 -16.62 2.04
CA PRO A 236 -21.31 -16.30 2.91
C PRO A 236 -22.54 -15.85 2.10
N ASP A 237 -23.72 -16.02 2.68
CA ASP A 237 -24.98 -15.60 2.08
C ASP A 237 -25.00 -14.10 1.77
N GLY A 238 -25.61 -13.72 0.64
CA GLY A 238 -25.63 -12.34 0.16
C GLY A 238 -24.35 -11.85 -0.55
N ALA A 239 -23.24 -12.58 -0.48
CA ALA A 239 -21.97 -12.13 -1.08
C ALA A 239 -22.06 -11.89 -2.61
N SER A 240 -22.86 -12.67 -3.34
CA SER A 240 -23.10 -12.46 -4.78
C SER A 240 -23.92 -11.20 -5.11
N THR A 241 -24.54 -10.57 -4.11
CA THR A 241 -25.31 -9.31 -4.24
C THR A 241 -24.47 -8.12 -3.80
N GLU A 242 -23.77 -8.24 -2.67
CA GLU A 242 -22.90 -7.17 -2.14
C GLU A 242 -21.58 -7.04 -2.92
N LEU A 243 -21.04 -8.14 -3.47
CA LEU A 243 -19.73 -8.23 -4.11
C LEU A 243 -19.83 -8.75 -5.56
N PRO A 244 -20.41 -7.97 -6.49
CA PRO A 244 -20.63 -8.40 -7.87
C PRO A 244 -19.35 -8.60 -8.70
N GLN A 245 -18.18 -8.21 -8.18
CA GLN A 245 -16.88 -8.45 -8.82
C GLN A 245 -16.16 -9.70 -8.29
N MET A 246 -16.56 -10.23 -7.11
CA MET A 246 -16.03 -11.48 -6.56
C MET A 246 -16.39 -12.67 -7.48
N LYS A 247 -15.40 -13.50 -7.80
CA LYS A 247 -15.60 -14.73 -8.58
C LYS A 247 -15.18 -15.95 -7.78
N VAL A 248 -16.13 -16.86 -7.51
CA VAL A 248 -15.85 -18.18 -6.96
C VAL A 248 -15.23 -19.05 -8.06
N LEU A 249 -13.97 -19.45 -7.89
CA LEU A 249 -13.25 -20.29 -8.86
C LEU A 249 -13.42 -21.79 -8.54
N ARG A 250 -13.49 -22.13 -7.25
CA ARG A 250 -13.71 -23.49 -6.76
C ARG A 250 -14.29 -23.43 -5.35
N GLN A 251 -15.26 -24.29 -5.05
CA GLN A 251 -15.74 -24.54 -3.69
C GLN A 251 -15.70 -26.05 -3.41
N ASP A 252 -15.34 -26.46 -2.20
CA ASP A 252 -15.31 -27.88 -1.79
C ASP A 252 -16.56 -28.28 -0.96
N ALA A 253 -16.66 -29.57 -0.67
CA ALA A 253 -17.79 -30.14 0.08
C ALA A 253 -17.79 -29.79 1.58
N GLY A 254 -16.70 -29.25 2.12
CA GLY A 254 -16.66 -28.66 3.47
C GLY A 254 -17.13 -27.20 3.51
N GLY A 255 -17.29 -26.57 2.34
CA GLY A 255 -17.71 -25.19 2.15
C GLY A 255 -16.58 -24.24 1.77
N THR A 256 -15.32 -24.65 1.92
CA THR A 256 -14.13 -23.84 1.67
C THR A 256 -14.09 -23.39 0.21
N ALA A 257 -13.84 -22.10 -0.02
CA ALA A 257 -13.94 -21.49 -1.34
C ALA A 257 -12.66 -20.76 -1.74
N LEU A 258 -12.11 -21.11 -2.91
CA LEU A 258 -11.17 -20.28 -3.64
C LEU A 258 -11.98 -19.24 -4.42
N VAL A 259 -11.84 -17.98 -4.03
CA VAL A 259 -12.42 -16.83 -4.73
C VAL A 259 -11.32 -15.93 -5.27
N THR A 260 -11.67 -15.07 -6.24
CA THR A 260 -10.86 -13.91 -6.61
C THR A 260 -11.65 -12.64 -6.32
N LEU A 261 -10.96 -11.67 -5.72
CA LEU A 261 -11.44 -10.31 -5.43
C LEU A 261 -10.60 -9.33 -6.26
N PRO A 262 -11.10 -8.12 -6.59
CA PRO A 262 -10.25 -7.02 -7.06
C PRO A 262 -9.16 -6.70 -6.03
N ARG A 263 -8.04 -6.12 -6.48
CA ARG A 263 -6.93 -5.68 -5.60
C ARG A 263 -7.18 -4.31 -4.97
N TYR A 264 -6.15 -3.75 -4.32
CA TYR A 264 -6.04 -2.32 -4.05
C TYR A 264 -7.17 -1.78 -3.14
N GLN A 265 -7.75 -0.62 -3.45
CA GLN A 265 -8.76 0.01 -2.58
C GLN A 265 -10.05 -0.82 -2.54
N GLU A 266 -10.38 -1.48 -3.65
CA GLU A 266 -11.51 -2.39 -3.80
C GLU A 266 -11.36 -3.62 -2.91
N PHE A 267 -10.17 -4.25 -2.85
CA PHE A 267 -9.88 -5.35 -1.92
C PHE A 267 -10.20 -4.97 -0.47
N THR A 268 -9.80 -3.77 -0.06
CA THR A 268 -10.04 -3.25 1.29
C THR A 268 -11.54 -3.20 1.62
N ASN A 269 -12.36 -2.82 0.63
CA ASN A 269 -13.82 -2.76 0.76
C ASN A 269 -14.45 -4.16 0.76
N GLU A 270 -14.09 -5.01 -0.21
CA GLU A 270 -14.66 -6.36 -0.32
C GLU A 270 -14.30 -7.23 0.89
N ALA A 271 -13.07 -7.10 1.42
CA ALA A 271 -12.64 -7.84 2.62
C ALA A 271 -13.41 -7.42 3.89
N ALA A 272 -13.74 -6.14 4.04
CA ALA A 272 -14.58 -5.65 5.14
C ALA A 272 -16.02 -6.21 5.03
N VAL A 273 -16.60 -6.25 3.83
CA VAL A 273 -17.91 -6.85 3.57
C VAL A 273 -17.91 -8.36 3.84
N LEU A 274 -16.92 -9.12 3.35
CA LEU A 274 -16.79 -10.56 3.63
C LEU A 274 -16.67 -10.84 5.14
N ALA A 275 -15.91 -10.02 5.86
CA ALA A 275 -15.83 -10.12 7.32
C ALA A 275 -17.20 -9.84 7.98
N LYS A 276 -17.94 -8.83 7.53
CA LYS A 276 -19.28 -8.46 8.02
C LYS A 276 -20.33 -9.55 7.76
N LEU A 277 -20.30 -10.17 6.58
CA LEU A 277 -21.13 -11.34 6.21
C LEU A 277 -20.71 -12.64 6.93
N GLY A 278 -19.66 -12.58 7.76
CA GLY A 278 -19.26 -13.69 8.63
C GLY A 278 -18.46 -14.79 7.94
N ALA A 279 -17.71 -14.48 6.87
CA ALA A 279 -16.63 -15.34 6.40
C ALA A 279 -15.37 -15.15 7.25
N ARG A 280 -14.42 -16.09 7.09
CA ARG A 280 -13.04 -16.01 7.57
C ARG A 280 -12.07 -16.27 6.43
N PHE A 281 -11.05 -15.45 6.32
CA PHE A 281 -9.91 -15.69 5.43
C PHE A 281 -9.06 -16.84 5.97
N GLN A 282 -8.57 -17.70 5.09
CA GLN A 282 -7.60 -18.77 5.42
C GLN A 282 -6.26 -18.50 4.72
N GLU A 283 -6.30 -18.11 3.45
CA GLU A 283 -5.16 -17.63 2.67
C GLU A 283 -5.55 -16.38 1.90
N ILE A 284 -4.61 -15.42 1.78
CA ILE A 284 -4.70 -14.29 0.85
C ILE A 284 -3.40 -14.27 0.04
N ALA A 285 -3.49 -14.28 -1.30
CA ALA A 285 -2.36 -14.42 -2.22
C ALA A 285 -1.40 -15.60 -1.87
N GLY A 286 -1.95 -16.70 -1.35
CA GLY A 286 -1.18 -17.88 -0.91
C GLY A 286 -0.47 -17.76 0.44
N ASN A 287 -0.76 -16.72 1.22
CA ASN A 287 -0.15 -16.48 2.53
C ASN A 287 -1.17 -16.71 3.66
N ARG A 288 -0.74 -17.40 4.72
CA ARG A 288 -1.50 -17.63 5.97
C ARG A 288 -1.01 -16.78 7.16
N GLY A 289 0.11 -16.07 6.99
CA GLY A 289 0.82 -15.36 8.04
C GLY A 289 0.29 -13.94 8.31
N PRO A 290 1.15 -12.99 8.71
CA PRO A 290 0.75 -11.59 8.86
C PRO A 290 0.29 -10.98 7.52
N ILE A 291 -0.81 -10.25 7.56
CA ILE A 291 -1.27 -9.29 6.56
C ILE A 291 -1.35 -7.90 7.21
N LEU A 292 -0.94 -6.87 6.47
CA LEU A 292 -0.91 -5.50 6.95
C LEU A 292 -2.27 -4.81 6.75
N LEU A 293 -2.61 -3.91 7.68
CA LEU A 293 -3.82 -3.10 7.71
C LEU A 293 -3.46 -1.70 8.21
N SER A 294 -3.93 -0.64 7.53
CA SER A 294 -3.90 0.73 8.06
C SER A 294 -5.30 1.26 8.39
N LEU A 295 -5.39 1.98 9.50
CA LEU A 295 -6.62 2.54 10.08
C LEU A 295 -6.42 4.01 10.43
N ILE A 296 -7.41 4.87 10.16
CA ILE A 296 -7.45 6.25 10.68
C ILE A 296 -8.41 6.32 11.86
N ALA A 297 -7.85 6.45 13.07
CA ALA A 297 -8.57 6.40 14.33
C ALA A 297 -8.37 7.68 15.17
N PRO A 298 -9.22 7.96 16.18
CA PRO A 298 -8.95 8.98 17.19
C PRO A 298 -7.60 8.75 17.89
N THR A 299 -6.91 9.81 18.31
CA THR A 299 -5.60 9.68 19.01
C THR A 299 -5.69 8.81 20.26
N ALA A 300 -6.82 8.86 20.99
CA ALA A 300 -7.11 8.07 22.18
C ALA A 300 -7.78 6.70 21.90
N TRP A 301 -7.82 6.24 20.65
CA TRP A 301 -8.28 4.89 20.33
C TRP A 301 -7.14 3.88 20.46
N ASP A 302 -7.32 2.86 21.27
CA ASP A 302 -6.34 1.78 21.44
C ASP A 302 -6.76 0.55 20.62
N PRO A 303 -5.87 -0.02 19.79
CA PRO A 303 -6.21 -1.17 18.95
C PRO A 303 -6.58 -2.41 19.78
N PRO A 304 -7.60 -3.19 19.39
CA PRO A 304 -7.97 -4.44 20.05
C PRO A 304 -7.04 -5.61 19.64
N VAL A 305 -5.74 -5.36 19.57
CA VAL A 305 -4.69 -6.34 19.24
C VAL A 305 -3.50 -6.22 20.21
N PRO A 306 -2.71 -7.29 20.41
CA PRO A 306 -1.46 -7.23 21.16
C PRO A 306 -0.49 -6.13 20.67
N ALA A 307 0.29 -5.57 21.58
CA ALA A 307 1.18 -4.44 21.27
C ALA A 307 2.25 -4.76 20.20
N GLN A 308 2.69 -6.02 20.10
CA GLN A 308 3.65 -6.44 19.06
C GLN A 308 3.04 -6.55 17.64
N ASP A 309 1.71 -6.55 17.54
CA ASP A 309 1.00 -6.57 16.25
C ASP A 309 0.74 -5.14 15.74
N ILE A 310 1.08 -4.11 16.52
CA ILE A 310 1.09 -2.69 16.11
C ILE A 310 2.46 -2.36 15.50
N LEU A 311 2.53 -2.27 14.17
CA LEU A 311 3.79 -2.01 13.46
C LEU A 311 4.29 -0.57 13.71
N PHE A 312 3.40 0.43 13.65
CA PHE A 312 3.64 1.80 14.11
C PHE A 312 2.34 2.62 14.19
N THR A 313 2.46 3.84 14.72
CA THR A 313 1.41 4.88 14.65
C THR A 313 2.00 6.21 14.19
N GLN A 314 1.20 7.01 13.48
CA GLN A 314 1.56 8.37 13.03
C GLN A 314 0.39 9.33 13.28
N SER A 315 0.65 10.60 13.59
CA SER A 315 -0.40 11.62 13.54
C SER A 315 -0.82 11.91 12.09
N ILE A 316 -2.11 12.15 11.87
CA ILE A 316 -2.56 12.82 10.63
C ILE A 316 -2.30 14.30 10.82
N ARG A 317 -1.42 14.89 10.01
CA ARG A 317 -0.84 16.20 10.32
C ARG A 317 -1.80 17.35 10.02
N THR A 318 -2.71 17.15 9.07
CA THR A 318 -3.77 18.11 8.73
C THR A 318 -5.04 17.93 9.56
N VAL A 319 -5.21 16.80 10.27
CA VAL A 319 -6.42 16.47 11.04
C VAL A 319 -6.08 16.24 12.52
N PRO A 320 -6.06 17.30 13.34
CA PRO A 320 -5.81 17.20 14.78
C PRO A 320 -6.72 16.17 15.47
N GLY A 321 -6.17 15.40 16.40
CA GLY A 321 -6.90 14.36 17.12
C GLY A 321 -7.14 13.06 16.36
N LYS A 322 -6.60 12.90 15.13
CA LYS A 322 -6.55 11.63 14.40
C LYS A 322 -5.12 11.08 14.28
N LYS A 323 -4.99 9.76 14.34
CA LYS A 323 -3.76 9.00 14.08
C LYS A 323 -4.01 7.92 13.02
N ARG A 324 -3.03 7.69 12.15
CA ARG A 324 -2.87 6.44 11.41
C ARG A 324 -2.31 5.39 12.38
N VAL A 325 -2.93 4.23 12.43
CA VAL A 325 -2.42 3.03 13.09
C VAL A 325 -2.16 2.00 11.99
N VAL A 326 -0.99 1.37 12.01
CA VAL A 326 -0.63 0.30 11.07
C VAL A 326 -0.43 -0.99 11.87
N LEU A 327 -1.19 -2.02 11.52
CA LEU A 327 -1.29 -3.30 12.21
C LEU A 327 -0.82 -4.43 11.30
N ALA A 328 -0.18 -5.45 11.86
CA ALA A 328 0.24 -6.68 11.17
C ALA A 328 -0.40 -7.89 11.85
N VAL A 329 -1.57 -8.33 11.36
CA VAL A 329 -2.39 -9.38 11.98
C VAL A 329 -2.38 -10.66 11.16
N GLN A 330 -2.57 -11.82 11.78
CA GLN A 330 -2.67 -13.08 11.02
C GLN A 330 -3.92 -13.08 10.11
N VAL A 331 -3.82 -13.69 8.93
CA VAL A 331 -4.92 -13.77 7.94
C VAL A 331 -6.18 -14.40 8.54
N ASP A 332 -6.05 -15.44 9.35
CA ASP A 332 -7.18 -16.12 10.04
C ASP A 332 -7.96 -15.19 11.01
N SER A 333 -7.26 -14.19 11.54
CA SER A 333 -7.71 -13.26 12.57
C SER A 333 -8.25 -11.95 11.97
N LEU A 334 -7.92 -11.65 10.70
CA LEU A 334 -8.33 -10.43 10.01
C LEU A 334 -9.85 -10.21 10.07
N SER A 335 -10.66 -11.23 9.75
CA SER A 335 -12.13 -11.08 9.79
C SER A 335 -12.69 -10.86 11.20
N ALA A 336 -11.99 -11.32 12.24
CA ALA A 336 -12.38 -11.05 13.63
C ALA A 336 -12.06 -9.60 14.02
N LEU A 337 -10.88 -9.09 13.64
CA LEU A 337 -10.52 -7.69 13.83
C LEU A 337 -11.50 -6.76 13.09
N LEU A 338 -11.74 -7.01 11.79
CA LEU A 338 -12.63 -6.18 10.97
C LEU A 338 -14.05 -6.10 11.53
N ARG A 339 -14.60 -7.21 12.07
CA ARG A 339 -15.88 -7.19 12.80
C ARG A 339 -15.82 -6.46 14.14
N SER A 340 -14.71 -6.54 14.88
CA SER A 340 -14.58 -5.86 16.17
C SER A 340 -14.48 -4.34 16.07
N ILE A 341 -14.03 -3.82 14.92
CA ILE A 341 -13.91 -2.38 14.64
C ILE A 341 -15.06 -1.79 13.81
N ASP A 342 -16.00 -2.61 13.34
CA ASP A 342 -17.21 -2.14 12.64
C ASP A 342 -18.06 -1.24 13.56
N GLY A 343 -18.61 -0.16 13.01
CA GLY A 343 -19.35 0.86 13.75
C GLY A 343 -18.53 1.74 14.72
N GLN A 344 -17.22 1.53 14.88
CA GLN A 344 -16.37 2.42 15.70
C GLN A 344 -16.06 3.76 14.99
N PRO A 345 -15.71 4.86 15.71
CA PRO A 345 -15.45 6.19 15.13
C PRO A 345 -14.08 6.34 14.41
N LEU A 346 -13.73 5.32 13.64
CA LEU A 346 -12.51 5.18 12.83
C LEU A 346 -12.88 4.82 11.39
N SER A 347 -11.90 4.85 10.49
CA SER A 347 -12.05 4.30 9.14
C SER A 347 -10.91 3.32 8.84
N ILE A 348 -11.25 2.21 8.19
CA ILE A 348 -10.25 1.40 7.49
C ILE A 348 -9.71 2.25 6.33
N GLU A 349 -8.40 2.34 6.20
CA GLU A 349 -7.73 3.09 5.14
C GLU A 349 -7.30 2.14 4.03
N HIS A 350 -6.58 1.06 4.38
CA HIS A 350 -6.14 0.05 3.42
C HIS A 350 -5.87 -1.33 4.08
N ILE A 351 -6.14 -2.42 3.37
CA ILE A 351 -5.67 -3.78 3.68
C ILE A 351 -4.75 -4.22 2.54
N TYR A 352 -3.52 -4.57 2.86
CA TYR A 352 -2.45 -4.78 1.88
C TYR A 352 -2.48 -6.22 1.34
N ASP A 353 -3.08 -6.43 0.17
CA ASP A 353 -3.43 -7.74 -0.40
C ASP A 353 -2.26 -8.63 -0.89
N TYR A 354 -1.05 -8.35 -0.38
CA TYR A 354 0.28 -8.69 -0.91
C TYR A 354 0.53 -8.05 -2.28
#